data_AF-A0A1H8AFJ5-F1
#
_entry.id   AF-A0A1H8AFJ5-F1
#
_cell.length_a   1.000
_cell.length_b   1.000
_cell.length_c   1.000
_cell.angle_alpha   90.00
_cell.angle_beta   90.00
_cell.angle_gamma   90.00
#
_symmetry.space_group_name_H-M   'P 1'
#
loop_
_entity.id
_entity.type
_entity.pdbx_description
1 polymer ?
#
loop_
_entity_poly.entity_id
_entity_poly.type
_entity_poly.pdbx_seq_one_letter_code
_entity_poly.pdbx_strand_id
1 'polypeptide(L)'
;MMRTGLPVTMLSLVAAVALSFALVKWSTPKESAPINRGAEAVPIEEAADYEYLLKDYRGRLAVFHRGAADPDLVFDVYIQSLPDYDRGQLKNGVSAKDYAELVNLIEDYTS
;
A
#
# COMPACT_ATOMS: atom_id res chain seq x y z
N MET A 1 62.87 -23.37 -6.47
CA MET A 1 63.56 -22.81 -5.29
C MET A 1 62.83 -21.53 -4.88
N MET A 2 62.08 -21.58 -3.77
CA MET A 2 62.36 -20.77 -2.56
C MET A 2 62.22 -19.25 -2.82
N ARG A 3 61.24 -18.52 -2.27
CA ARG A 3 60.85 -18.44 -0.86
C ARG A 3 59.56 -17.64 -0.64
N THR A 4 58.86 -18.08 0.39
CA THR A 4 57.74 -17.53 1.16
C THR A 4 57.84 -16.06 1.59
N GLY A 5 56.69 -15.37 1.65
CA GLY A 5 56.42 -14.19 2.48
C GLY A 5 54.90 -14.06 2.75
N LEU A 6 54.54 -14.05 4.03
CA LEU A 6 53.19 -14.10 4.62
C LEU A 6 52.33 -12.82 4.44
N PRO A 7 51.01 -12.87 4.74
CA PRO A 7 50.01 -11.86 4.36
C PRO A 7 49.94 -10.67 5.31
N VAL A 8 49.89 -9.46 4.75
CA VAL A 8 49.65 -8.22 5.50
C VAL A 8 48.16 -7.90 5.52
N THR A 9 47.58 -8.10 6.70
CA THR A 9 46.43 -7.43 7.31
C THR A 9 45.87 -6.20 6.60
N MET A 10 44.54 -6.16 6.38
CA MET A 10 43.71 -5.01 6.76
C MET A 10 42.24 -5.44 6.88
N LEU A 11 41.88 -5.80 8.11
CA LEU A 11 40.52 -5.71 8.64
C LEU A 11 40.10 -4.23 8.53
N SER A 12 39.16 -3.89 7.65
CA SER A 12 38.50 -2.59 7.66
C SER A 12 37.01 -2.76 7.84
N LEU A 13 36.63 -2.79 9.11
CA LEU A 13 35.28 -2.49 9.58
C LEU A 13 35.08 -0.98 9.39
N VAL A 14 34.21 -0.56 8.47
CA VAL A 14 33.65 0.81 8.51
C VAL A 14 32.15 0.71 8.30
N ALA A 15 31.45 1.01 9.38
CA ALA A 15 30.01 1.18 9.43
C ALA A 15 29.58 2.42 8.61
N ALA A 16 28.45 2.27 7.95
CA ALA A 16 27.46 3.29 7.61
C ALA A 16 27.95 4.67 7.15
N VAL A 17 27.76 4.95 5.85
CA VAL A 17 27.41 6.31 5.42
C VAL A 17 26.15 6.22 4.59
N ALA A 18 25.13 6.92 5.08
CA ALA A 18 23.79 7.02 4.57
C ALA A 18 23.76 7.31 3.07
N LEU A 19 23.05 6.46 2.34
CA LEU A 19 22.85 6.61 0.92
C LEU A 19 21.86 7.77 0.68
N SER A 20 22.44 8.91 0.28
CA SER A 20 22.08 9.59 -0.96
C SER A 20 20.85 10.52 -0.99
N PHE A 21 21.22 11.81 -0.94
CA PHE A 21 20.72 12.92 -1.75
C PHE A 21 19.34 13.49 -1.48
N ALA A 22 19.31 14.41 -0.52
CA ALA A 22 18.40 15.55 -0.57
C ALA A 22 18.84 16.57 -1.64
N LEU A 23 17.84 17.21 -2.25
CA LEU A 23 17.85 18.46 -3.02
C LEU A 23 18.06 18.38 -4.55
N VAL A 24 17.00 17.98 -5.26
CA VAL A 24 16.61 18.68 -6.51
C VAL A 24 15.17 19.14 -6.36
N LYS A 25 15.01 20.42 -6.03
CA LYS A 25 13.79 21.20 -6.27
C LYS A 25 14.09 22.05 -7.50
N TRP A 26 13.65 21.61 -8.67
CA TRP A 26 13.52 22.48 -9.84
C TRP A 26 12.12 22.37 -10.42
N SER A 27 11.42 23.51 -10.37
CA SER A 27 10.15 23.76 -11.03
C SER A 27 10.36 23.83 -12.55
N THR A 28 9.55 23.12 -13.31
CA THR A 28 9.34 23.37 -14.74
C THR A 28 7.92 23.90 -14.96
N PRO A 29 7.71 25.17 -15.36
CA PRO A 29 6.44 25.62 -15.90
C PRO A 29 6.50 25.54 -17.44
N LYS A 30 5.66 24.71 -18.05
CA LYS A 30 5.30 24.79 -19.49
C LYS A 30 4.03 23.96 -19.72
N GLU A 31 2.87 24.58 -19.65
CA GLU A 31 2.11 25.07 -20.82
C GLU A 31 1.31 23.94 -21.49
N SER A 32 0.01 23.95 -21.15
CA SER A 32 -1.18 23.55 -21.91
C SER A 32 -1.11 22.36 -22.89
N ALA A 33 -1.77 21.27 -22.47
CA ALA A 33 -2.63 20.48 -23.34
C ALA A 33 -3.96 20.27 -22.60
N PRO A 34 -5.12 20.58 -23.19
CA PRO A 34 -6.40 20.30 -22.55
C PRO A 34 -6.67 18.80 -22.77
N ILE A 35 -6.07 17.96 -21.95
CA ILE A 35 -6.58 16.61 -21.77
C ILE A 35 -7.32 16.61 -20.46
N ASN A 36 -8.63 16.68 -20.61
CA ASN A 36 -9.64 16.23 -19.67
C ASN A 36 -9.35 14.75 -19.35
N ARG A 37 -8.30 14.51 -18.59
CA ARG A 37 -8.00 13.26 -17.94
C ARG A 37 -8.39 13.55 -16.52
N GLY A 38 -9.63 13.20 -16.20
CA GLY A 38 -10.07 13.05 -14.84
C GLY A 38 -9.04 12.19 -14.12
N ALA A 39 -8.06 12.85 -13.51
CA ALA A 39 -7.80 12.58 -12.13
C ALA A 39 -9.14 12.86 -11.44
N GLU A 40 -10.00 11.86 -11.47
CA GLU A 40 -10.87 11.57 -10.35
C GLU A 40 -9.87 11.35 -9.20
N ALA A 41 -9.36 12.45 -8.65
CA ALA A 41 -9.23 12.54 -7.21
C ALA A 41 -10.64 12.20 -6.75
N VAL A 42 -10.85 10.90 -6.49
CA VAL A 42 -12.08 10.37 -5.93
C VAL A 42 -12.36 11.36 -4.82
N PRO A 43 -13.44 12.13 -4.91
CA PRO A 43 -13.76 13.05 -3.85
C PRO A 43 -13.77 12.18 -2.59
N ILE A 44 -12.96 12.55 -1.61
CA ILE A 44 -13.08 12.02 -0.26
C ILE A 44 -14.45 12.54 0.21
N GLU A 45 -15.52 11.92 -0.30
CA GLU A 45 -16.89 12.25 -0.03
C GLU A 45 -17.09 11.92 1.44
N GLU A 46 -16.93 12.98 2.22
CA GLU A 46 -17.78 13.28 3.35
C GLU A 46 -17.94 12.10 4.31
N ALA A 47 -16.83 11.82 5.02
CA ALA A 47 -16.78 11.18 6.33
C ALA A 47 -18.04 10.37 6.69
N ALA A 48 -18.29 9.29 5.96
CA ALA A 48 -19.06 8.20 6.53
C ALA A 48 -18.37 7.86 7.86
N ASP A 49 -19.17 7.73 8.92
CA ASP A 49 -18.69 7.43 10.27
C ASP A 49 -18.20 5.98 10.29
N TYR A 50 -16.98 5.74 9.77
CA TYR A 50 -16.38 4.42 9.69
C TYR A 50 -15.00 4.38 10.33
N GLU A 51 -14.71 3.27 10.99
CA GLU A 51 -13.40 2.98 11.60
C GLU A 51 -12.57 2.07 10.69
N TYR A 52 -13.23 1.18 9.94
CA TYR A 52 -12.60 0.17 9.10
C TYR A 52 -13.07 0.28 7.65
N LEU A 53 -12.20 -0.13 6.73
CA LEU A 53 -12.47 -0.21 5.30
C LEU A 53 -11.97 -1.55 4.78
N LEU A 54 -12.85 -2.35 4.19
CA LEU A 54 -12.50 -3.57 3.48
C LEU A 54 -12.32 -3.25 1.99
N LYS A 55 -11.19 -3.63 1.42
CA LYS A 55 -10.94 -3.46 -0.03
C LYS A 55 -9.97 -4.50 -0.57
N ASP A 56 -9.88 -4.59 -1.89
CA ASP A 56 -8.81 -5.34 -2.53
C ASP A 56 -7.43 -4.80 -2.15
N TYR A 57 -6.54 -5.70 -1.77
CA TYR A 57 -5.12 -5.44 -1.66
C TYR A 57 -4.34 -6.59 -2.29
N ARG A 58 -3.77 -6.32 -3.46
CA ARG A 58 -2.93 -7.28 -4.21
C ARG A 58 -3.68 -8.57 -4.52
N GLY A 59 -4.96 -8.48 -4.87
CA GLY A 59 -5.79 -9.63 -5.19
C GLY A 59 -6.37 -10.35 -3.97
N ARG A 60 -6.17 -9.82 -2.75
CA ARG A 60 -6.64 -10.39 -1.49
C ARG A 60 -7.55 -9.44 -0.73
N LEU A 61 -8.45 -10.00 0.07
CA LEU A 61 -9.30 -9.23 0.98
C LEU A 61 -8.44 -8.64 2.10
N ALA A 62 -8.52 -7.33 2.29
CA ALA A 62 -7.76 -6.64 3.31
C ALA A 62 -8.58 -5.57 4.03
N VAL A 63 -8.22 -5.33 5.29
CA VAL A 63 -8.84 -4.38 6.19
C VAL A 63 -7.85 -3.25 6.44
N PHE A 64 -8.36 -2.03 6.34
CA PHE A 64 -7.61 -0.80 6.57
C PHE A 64 -8.32 -0.03 7.67
N HIS A 65 -7.56 0.56 8.58
CA HIS A 65 -8.11 1.65 9.39
C HIS A 65 -8.38 2.90 8.57
N ARG A 66 -9.31 3.73 9.05
CA ARG A 66 -9.61 5.02 8.45
C ARG A 66 -8.35 5.86 8.26
N GLY A 67 -8.10 6.25 7.01
CA GLY A 67 -6.95 7.07 6.62
C GLY A 67 -5.62 6.30 6.53
N ALA A 68 -5.60 5.00 6.80
CA ALA A 68 -4.41 4.18 6.63
C ALA A 68 -4.13 3.91 5.14
N ALA A 69 -2.87 4.03 4.75
CA ALA A 69 -2.41 3.72 3.39
C ALA A 69 -2.18 2.21 3.21
N ASP A 70 -1.65 1.55 4.25
CA ASP A 70 -1.37 0.13 4.30
C ASP A 70 -2.45 -0.62 5.09
N PRO A 71 -2.70 -1.90 4.76
CA PRO A 71 -3.70 -2.69 5.48
C PRO A 71 -3.17 -3.11 6.86
N ASP A 72 -4.08 -3.13 7.82
CA ASP A 72 -3.87 -3.69 9.15
C ASP A 72 -3.92 -5.21 9.11
N LEU A 73 -4.85 -5.76 8.33
CA LEU A 73 -5.04 -7.20 8.17
C LEU A 73 -5.23 -7.54 6.70
N VAL A 74 -4.59 -8.63 6.26
CA VAL A 74 -4.78 -9.21 4.93
C VAL A 74 -5.19 -10.66 5.12
N PHE A 75 -6.40 -10.98 4.67
CA PHE A 75 -6.92 -12.34 4.69
C PHE A 75 -6.38 -13.12 3.49
N ASP A 76 -6.19 -14.43 3.65
CA ASP A 76 -5.84 -15.32 2.55
C ASP A 76 -7.08 -15.73 1.75
N VAL A 77 -7.87 -14.73 1.37
CA VAL A 77 -9.08 -14.85 0.56
C VAL A 77 -8.83 -14.09 -0.73
N TYR A 78 -8.89 -14.78 -1.85
CA TYR A 78 -8.67 -14.16 -3.15
C TYR A 78 -9.92 -13.39 -3.56
N ILE A 79 -9.78 -12.11 -3.92
CA ILE A 79 -10.93 -11.32 -4.41
C ILE A 79 -11.55 -11.99 -5.63
N GLN A 80 -10.76 -12.63 -6.48
CA GLN A 80 -11.24 -13.31 -7.68
C GLN A 80 -12.12 -14.54 -7.39
N SER A 81 -12.04 -15.15 -6.20
CA SER A 81 -12.94 -16.25 -5.84
C SER A 81 -14.29 -15.76 -5.33
N LEU A 82 -14.45 -14.46 -5.06
CA LEU A 82 -15.71 -13.87 -4.62
C LEU A 82 -16.68 -13.64 -5.80
N PRO A 83 -18.00 -13.63 -5.54
CA PRO A 83 -19.01 -13.29 -6.54
C PRO A 83 -18.76 -11.94 -7.23
N ASP A 84 -19.19 -11.80 -8.49
CA ASP A 84 -18.94 -10.61 -9.32
C ASP A 84 -19.40 -9.31 -8.65
N TYR A 85 -20.54 -9.38 -7.96
CA TYR A 85 -21.11 -8.27 -7.22
C TYR A 85 -20.17 -7.79 -6.10
N ASP A 86 -19.70 -8.71 -5.26
CA ASP A 86 -18.83 -8.42 -4.12
C ASP A 86 -17.47 -7.87 -4.55
N ARG A 87 -16.92 -8.40 -5.64
CA ARG A 87 -15.70 -7.85 -6.24
C ARG A 87 -15.87 -6.40 -6.67
N GLY A 88 -17.05 -6.04 -7.17
CA GLY A 88 -17.38 -4.66 -7.51
C GLY A 88 -17.37 -3.76 -6.27
N GLN A 89 -17.99 -4.21 -5.19
CA GLN A 89 -18.06 -3.48 -3.93
C GLN A 89 -16.66 -3.26 -3.32
N LEU A 90 -15.83 -4.31 -3.26
CA LEU A 90 -14.49 -4.27 -2.67
C LEU A 90 -13.47 -3.47 -3.49
N LYS A 91 -13.75 -3.19 -4.77
CA LYS A 91 -12.95 -2.24 -5.57
C LYS A 91 -13.14 -0.79 -5.12
N ASN A 92 -14.37 -0.43 -4.75
CA ASN A 92 -14.69 0.91 -4.26
C ASN A 92 -14.37 1.05 -2.76
N GLY A 93 -14.32 -0.09 -2.05
CA GLY A 93 -14.08 -0.16 -0.62
C GLY A 93 -15.40 -0.17 0.14
N VAL A 94 -15.49 -1.05 1.13
CA VAL A 94 -16.69 -1.25 1.96
C VAL A 94 -16.36 -0.77 3.36
N SER A 95 -17.05 0.28 3.79
CA SER A 95 -16.85 0.90 5.10
C SER A 95 -17.57 0.12 6.19
N ALA A 96 -16.90 -0.13 7.32
CA ALA A 96 -17.50 -0.68 8.53
C ALA A 96 -17.34 0.32 9.69
N LYS A 97 -18.42 0.57 10.42
CA LYS A 97 -18.46 1.56 11.51
C LYS A 97 -17.60 1.14 12.68
N ASP A 98 -17.73 -0.12 13.06
CA ASP A 98 -17.07 -0.70 14.21
C ASP A 98 -16.60 -2.14 13.91
N TYR A 99 -15.95 -2.75 14.91
CA TYR A 99 -15.44 -4.11 14.80
C TYR A 99 -16.55 -5.16 14.60
N ALA A 100 -17.74 -4.97 15.17
CA ALA A 100 -18.82 -5.93 15.03
C ALA A 100 -19.36 -5.94 13.59
N GLU A 101 -19.52 -4.77 12.99
CA GLU A 101 -19.88 -4.64 11.57
C GLU A 101 -18.78 -5.19 10.66
N LEU A 102 -17.50 -4.93 10.98
CA LEU A 102 -16.37 -5.50 10.25
C LEU A 102 -16.44 -7.03 10.22
N VAL A 103 -16.67 -7.67 11.37
CA VAL A 103 -16.76 -9.14 11.46
C VAL A 103 -17.93 -9.66 10.61
N ASN A 104 -19.11 -9.04 10.72
CA ASN A 104 -20.27 -9.44 9.91
C ASN A 104 -19.98 -9.35 8.40
N LEU A 105 -19.29 -8.29 7.95
CA LEU A 105 -18.89 -8.14 6.55
C LEU A 105 -17.90 -9.22 6.12
N ILE A 106 -16.92 -9.55 6.96
CA ILE A 106 -15.97 -10.64 6.66
C ILE A 106 -16.70 -11.97 6.56
N GLU A 107 -17.63 -12.26 7.47
CA GLU A 107 -18.44 -13.49 7.43
C GLU A 107 -19.25 -13.58 6.13
N ASP A 108 -19.86 -12.48 5.69
CA ASP A 108 -20.61 -12.42 4.42
C ASP A 108 -19.72 -12.73 3.21
N TYR A 109 -18.49 -12.20 3.19
CA TYR A 109 -17.53 -12.46 2.11
C TYR A 109 -16.82 -13.82 2.19
N THR A 110 -16.99 -14.59 3.27
CA THR A 110 -16.26 -15.85 3.50
C THR A 110 -17.15 -17.08 3.70
N SER A 111 -18.47 -16.92 3.56
CA SER A 111 -19.51 -17.97 3.67
C SER A 111 -19.59 -18.89 2.45
#